data_AF-A0A928T1L8-F1
#
_entry.id   AF-A0A928T1L8-F1
#
_cell.length_a   1.000
_cell.length_b   1.000
_cell.length_c   1.000
_cell.angle_alpha   90.00
_cell.angle_beta   90.00
_cell.angle_gamma   90.00
#
_symmetry.space_group_name_H-M   'P 1'
#
loop_
_entity.id
_entity.type
_entity.pdbx_description
1 polymer ?
#
loop_
_entity_poly.entity_id
_entity_poly.type
_entity_poly.pdbx_seq_one_letter_code
_entity_poly.pdbx_strand_id
1 'polypeptide(L)'
;MKRALCLTVLALSGAPGCVRETRPEHAPAYAHPVTAYGWVAPAMPSGPHYASLAPPPPAAFTPASAPAPAASRPDVPTFQSSELPSGDACVAELTRLGVGFSRLDEKRGIATPVEVVGKINGIRYQSGTSTYMLADCRLVLALHRVAPVLSDLGVTTVRFSGAYSYRMSRVGRLSLHAHGLALDVHEVQFGTSWQSVERDFARGLPDGCAAQSPLLNQLGCRLRATHLFKELLTPDYDADHHNHFHLAIAPVDAPKAEPAKPPKPARPKPKSAPKPAPKPAPAPEPALAPEPAPAPDDGEPTVEPWPEEAPPPAKPETKPARAKAKPKHAPTRPAGHRPAAKRARPAAS
;
A
#
# COMPACT_ATOMS: atom_id res chain seq x y z
N MET A 1 45.66 39.38 -22.90
CA MET A 1 46.35 38.11 -23.24
C MET A 1 45.35 36.97 -23.06
N LYS A 2 44.79 36.44 -24.15
CA LYS A 2 43.77 35.38 -24.15
C LYS A 2 44.46 34.05 -24.46
N ARG A 3 44.40 33.06 -23.57
CA ARG A 3 44.84 31.69 -23.85
C ARG A 3 43.60 30.81 -24.02
N ALA A 4 43.38 30.40 -25.27
CA ALA A 4 42.42 29.37 -25.64
C ALA A 4 43.04 28.00 -25.34
N LEU A 5 42.36 27.19 -24.53
CA LEU A 5 42.71 25.79 -24.35
C LEU A 5 41.93 24.98 -25.39
N CYS A 6 42.65 24.44 -26.37
CA CYS A 6 42.13 23.51 -27.36
C CYS A 6 42.17 22.12 -26.73
N LEU A 7 41.00 21.54 -26.42
CA LEU A 7 40.90 20.16 -25.95
C LEU A 7 40.63 19.26 -27.15
N THR A 8 41.60 18.41 -27.47
CA THR A 8 41.53 17.41 -28.53
C THR A 8 40.63 16.25 -28.10
N VAL A 9 39.55 16.01 -28.85
CA VAL A 9 38.69 14.84 -28.71
C VAL A 9 39.28 13.70 -29.54
N LEU A 10 39.69 12.61 -28.89
CA LEU A 10 40.03 11.36 -29.56
C LEU A 10 38.75 10.52 -29.72
N ALA A 11 38.35 10.31 -30.97
CA ALA A 11 37.28 9.40 -31.35
C ALA A 11 37.84 7.97 -31.45
N LEU A 12 37.30 7.03 -30.66
CA LEU A 12 37.49 5.60 -30.84
C LEU A 12 36.21 5.00 -31.40
N SER A 13 36.29 4.64 -32.68
CA SER A 13 35.27 3.95 -33.46
C SER A 13 35.27 2.46 -33.08
N GLY A 14 34.18 1.96 -32.49
CA GLY A 14 33.93 0.54 -32.22
C GLY A 14 32.56 0.13 -32.76
N ALA A 15 32.53 -0.91 -33.58
CA ALA A 15 31.41 -1.36 -34.42
C ALA A 15 30.16 -1.86 -33.64
N PRO A 16 28.96 -1.80 -34.23
CA PRO A 16 27.77 -2.43 -33.68
C PRO A 16 27.71 -3.93 -34.03
N GLY A 17 27.99 -4.79 -33.04
CA GLY A 17 27.66 -6.21 -33.11
C GLY A 17 26.24 -6.45 -32.61
N CYS A 18 25.31 -6.78 -33.50
CA CYS A 18 23.97 -7.26 -33.16
C CYS A 18 24.07 -8.71 -32.64
N VAL A 19 24.21 -8.89 -31.32
CA VAL A 19 23.97 -10.21 -30.69
C VAL A 19 22.50 -10.28 -30.32
N ARG A 20 21.79 -11.14 -31.04
CA ARG A 20 20.37 -11.46 -30.83
C ARG A 20 20.31 -12.56 -29.79
N GLU A 21 20.15 -12.18 -28.53
CA GLU A 21 20.01 -13.12 -27.41
C GLU A 21 18.57 -13.66 -27.37
N THR A 22 18.39 -14.87 -27.88
CA THR A 22 17.14 -15.62 -27.74
C THR A 22 17.04 -16.17 -26.33
N ARG A 23 16.16 -15.58 -25.51
CA ARG A 23 15.85 -16.06 -24.17
C ARG A 23 14.87 -17.23 -24.28
N PRO A 24 15.13 -18.40 -23.67
CA PRO A 24 14.16 -19.48 -23.63
C PRO A 24 13.02 -19.12 -22.65
N GLU A 25 11.81 -18.99 -23.17
CA GLU A 25 10.57 -19.01 -22.39
C GLU A 25 10.30 -20.44 -21.93
N HIS A 26 10.77 -20.82 -20.74
CA HIS A 26 10.27 -21.99 -20.02
C HIS A 26 9.93 -21.56 -18.59
N ALA A 27 8.66 -21.22 -18.39
CA ALA A 27 8.07 -21.18 -17.05
C ALA A 27 7.58 -22.61 -16.73
N PRO A 28 7.98 -23.22 -15.61
CA PRO A 28 7.41 -24.50 -15.20
C PRO A 28 5.95 -24.28 -14.78
N ALA A 29 5.04 -24.96 -15.47
CA ALA A 29 3.66 -25.12 -15.05
C ALA A 29 3.64 -26.00 -13.79
N TYR A 30 3.51 -25.39 -12.62
CA TYR A 30 3.18 -26.12 -11.40
C TYR A 30 1.70 -26.51 -11.45
N ALA A 31 1.43 -27.72 -11.93
CA ALA A 31 0.14 -28.38 -11.76
C ALA A 31 0.01 -28.83 -10.30
N HIS A 32 -0.82 -28.15 -9.52
CA HIS A 32 -1.24 -28.68 -8.22
C HIS A 32 -2.26 -29.81 -8.45
N PRO A 33 -2.10 -30.98 -7.80
CA PRO A 33 -3.13 -32.01 -7.83
C PRO A 33 -4.39 -31.47 -7.13
N VAL A 34 -5.48 -31.37 -7.89
CA VAL A 34 -6.81 -31.11 -7.36
C VAL A 34 -7.28 -32.40 -6.69
N THR A 35 -7.00 -32.55 -5.40
CA THR A 35 -7.65 -33.59 -4.58
C THR A 35 -9.13 -33.24 -4.48
N ALA A 36 -9.94 -33.93 -5.30
CA ALA A 36 -11.39 -33.92 -5.22
C ALA A 36 -11.84 -34.55 -3.90
N TYR A 37 -11.96 -33.74 -2.86
CA TYR A 37 -12.72 -34.11 -1.67
C TYR A 37 -14.21 -34.07 -2.04
N GLY A 38 -14.79 -35.25 -2.27
CA GLY A 38 -16.22 -35.44 -2.40
C GLY A 38 -16.92 -35.08 -1.10
N TRP A 39 -17.53 -33.89 -1.05
CA TRP A 39 -18.44 -33.51 0.03
C TRP A 39 -19.78 -34.21 -0.21
N VAL A 40 -20.01 -35.31 0.49
CA VAL A 40 -21.36 -35.89 0.63
C VAL A 40 -22.16 -34.93 1.52
N ALA A 41 -23.14 -34.24 0.94
CA ALA A 41 -24.07 -33.43 1.69
C ALA A 41 -24.88 -34.33 2.65
N PRO A 42 -24.87 -34.09 3.97
CA PRO A 42 -25.77 -34.82 4.86
C PRO A 42 -27.22 -34.42 4.55
N ALA A 43 -28.08 -35.43 4.43
CA ALA A 43 -29.52 -35.24 4.30
C ALA A 43 -30.05 -34.45 5.52
N MET A 44 -30.58 -33.26 5.26
CA MET A 44 -31.22 -32.43 6.29
C MET A 44 -32.50 -33.12 6.75
N PRO A 45 -32.71 -33.33 8.06
CA PRO A 45 -33.98 -33.80 8.58
C PRO A 45 -35.06 -32.73 8.37
N SER A 46 -36.21 -33.17 7.84
CA SER A 46 -37.43 -32.37 7.71
C SER A 46 -37.83 -31.81 9.08
N GLY A 47 -37.58 -30.52 9.29
CA GLY A 47 -37.91 -29.82 10.53
C GLY A 47 -39.43 -29.69 10.74
N PRO A 48 -39.87 -29.59 12.00
CA PRO A 48 -41.29 -29.55 12.36
C PRO A 48 -41.99 -28.29 11.83
N HIS A 49 -43.28 -28.46 11.52
CA HIS A 49 -44.21 -27.41 11.13
C HIS A 49 -44.12 -26.19 12.06
N TYR A 50 -43.71 -25.05 11.51
CA TYR A 50 -43.81 -23.76 12.20
C TYR A 50 -45.28 -23.42 12.37
N ALA A 51 -45.77 -23.48 13.61
CA ALA A 51 -47.04 -22.89 13.99
C ALA A 51 -46.97 -21.37 13.72
N SER A 52 -47.90 -20.89 12.90
CA SER A 52 -48.08 -19.49 12.57
C SER A 52 -48.41 -18.70 13.84
N LEU A 53 -47.40 -18.03 14.43
CA LEU A 53 -47.58 -17.08 15.51
C LEU A 53 -48.05 -15.76 14.91
N ALA A 54 -49.18 -15.25 15.41
CA ALA A 54 -49.69 -13.93 15.05
C ALA A 54 -48.63 -12.85 15.28
N PRO A 55 -48.53 -11.85 14.39
CA PRO A 55 -47.55 -10.77 14.55
C PRO A 55 -47.81 -10.02 15.85
N PRO A 56 -46.75 -9.69 16.63
CA PRO A 56 -46.90 -8.88 17.82
C PRO A 56 -47.46 -7.49 17.45
N PRO A 57 -48.21 -6.85 18.36
CA PRO A 57 -48.70 -5.49 18.15
C PRO A 57 -47.53 -4.52 17.90
N PRO A 58 -47.73 -3.46 17.10
CA PRO A 58 -46.69 -2.49 16.81
C PRO A 58 -46.23 -1.83 18.12
N ALA A 59 -44.94 -1.95 18.42
CA ALA A 59 -44.34 -1.27 19.55
C ALA A 59 -44.53 0.25 19.42
N ALA A 60 -44.96 0.90 20.49
CA ALA A 60 -45.10 2.34 20.54
C ALA A 60 -43.76 3.01 20.21
N PHE A 61 -43.76 3.86 19.18
CA PHE A 61 -42.60 4.67 18.81
C PHE A 61 -42.27 5.63 19.97
N THR A 62 -41.22 5.32 20.73
CA THR A 62 -40.57 6.32 21.57
C THR A 62 -39.85 7.32 20.66
N PRO A 63 -40.11 8.63 20.77
CA PRO A 63 -39.39 9.63 19.99
C PRO A 63 -37.89 9.49 20.28
N ALA A 64 -37.09 9.31 19.21
CA ALA A 64 -35.65 9.19 19.30
C ALA A 64 -35.09 10.39 20.07
N SER A 65 -34.33 10.12 21.14
CA SER A 65 -33.57 11.16 21.84
C SER A 65 -32.75 11.95 20.83
N ALA A 66 -32.72 13.27 21.01
CA ALA A 66 -31.92 14.17 20.19
C ALA A 66 -30.50 13.61 19.99
N PRO A 67 -29.95 13.64 18.75
CA PRO A 67 -28.63 13.10 18.49
C PRO A 67 -27.63 13.78 19.43
N ALA A 68 -26.85 12.96 20.13
CA ALA A 68 -25.74 13.47 20.95
C ALA A 68 -24.88 14.42 20.11
N PRO A 69 -24.38 15.53 20.67
CA PRO A 69 -23.53 16.45 19.94
C PRO A 69 -22.38 15.67 19.30
N ALA A 70 -22.22 15.82 17.99
CA ALA A 70 -21.17 15.14 17.24
C ALA A 70 -19.83 15.38 17.95
N ALA A 71 -19.18 14.31 18.40
CA ALA A 71 -17.88 14.39 19.04
C ALA A 71 -16.96 15.23 18.12
N SER A 72 -16.29 16.23 18.72
CA SER A 72 -15.39 17.11 18.00
C SER A 72 -14.39 16.27 17.20
N ARG A 73 -14.39 16.44 15.87
CA ARG A 73 -13.41 15.75 15.01
C ARG A 73 -12.00 16.07 15.53
N PRO A 74 -11.11 15.08 15.60
CA PRO A 74 -9.71 15.36 15.96
C PRO A 74 -9.18 16.44 15.02
N ASP A 75 -8.44 17.40 15.57
CA ASP A 75 -7.76 18.43 14.81
C ASP A 75 -6.61 17.77 14.03
N VAL A 76 -6.91 17.37 12.79
CA VAL A 76 -5.95 16.72 11.89
C VAL A 76 -5.32 17.81 11.02
N PRO A 77 -3.98 17.96 11.04
CA PRO A 77 -3.30 18.91 10.19
C PRO A 77 -3.68 18.71 8.72
N THR A 78 -4.03 19.80 8.04
CA THR A 78 -4.33 19.80 6.60
C THR A 78 -3.04 20.07 5.83
N PHE A 79 -2.79 19.31 4.77
CA PHE A 79 -1.62 19.44 3.91
C PHE A 79 -2.02 19.54 2.44
N GLN A 80 -1.24 20.28 1.65
CA GLN A 80 -1.37 20.31 0.20
C GLN A 80 -0.18 19.56 -0.41
N SER A 81 -0.42 18.45 -1.12
CA SER A 81 0.69 17.69 -1.71
C SER A 81 1.44 18.45 -2.80
N SER A 82 0.82 19.44 -3.44
CA SER A 82 1.48 20.33 -4.40
C SER A 82 2.59 21.19 -3.77
N GLU A 83 2.58 21.37 -2.45
CA GLU A 83 3.60 22.13 -1.71
C GLU A 83 4.81 21.26 -1.31
N LEU A 84 4.76 19.95 -1.57
CA LEU A 84 5.90 19.08 -1.32
C LEU A 84 7.02 19.40 -2.33
N PRO A 85 8.23 19.75 -1.87
CA PRO A 85 9.35 20.07 -2.74
C PRO A 85 9.69 18.87 -3.63
N SER A 86 10.16 19.10 -4.85
CA SER A 86 10.68 18.11 -5.78
C SER A 86 12.21 18.20 -5.89
N GLY A 87 12.83 17.29 -6.65
CA GLY A 87 14.26 17.36 -6.99
C GLY A 87 15.18 17.36 -5.77
N ASP A 88 16.24 18.14 -5.84
CA ASP A 88 17.23 18.22 -4.75
C ASP A 88 16.66 18.78 -3.46
N ALA A 89 15.68 19.69 -3.54
CA ALA A 89 15.01 20.22 -2.35
C ALA A 89 14.24 19.12 -1.61
N CYS A 90 13.60 18.20 -2.34
CA CYS A 90 12.93 17.04 -1.74
C CYS A 90 13.91 16.16 -0.98
N VAL A 91 15.05 15.87 -1.61
CA VAL A 91 16.04 14.96 -1.03
C VAL A 91 16.75 15.59 0.17
N ALA A 92 17.03 16.90 0.10
CA ALA A 92 17.56 17.65 1.24
C ALA A 92 16.59 17.58 2.43
N GLU A 93 15.29 17.66 2.18
CA GLU A 93 14.26 17.53 3.21
C GLU A 93 14.20 16.11 3.80
N LEU A 94 14.24 15.05 2.98
CA LEU A 94 14.32 13.67 3.49
C LEU A 94 15.55 13.47 4.37
N THR A 95 16.70 14.02 3.96
CA THR A 95 17.96 13.96 4.71
C THR A 95 17.81 14.67 6.06
N ARG A 96 17.24 15.89 6.06
CA ARG A 96 16.99 16.68 7.27
C ARG A 96 16.07 15.96 8.25
N LEU A 97 15.07 15.23 7.72
CA LEU A 97 14.13 14.43 8.50
C LEU A 97 14.70 13.09 8.97
N GLY A 98 15.92 12.73 8.57
CA GLY A 98 16.55 11.46 8.93
C GLY A 98 15.86 10.24 8.32
N VAL A 99 15.15 10.41 7.19
CA VAL A 99 14.58 9.28 6.45
C VAL A 99 15.73 8.53 5.78
N GLY A 100 15.79 7.21 5.98
CA GLY A 100 16.73 6.35 5.26
C GLY A 100 16.30 6.15 3.82
N PHE A 101 17.12 6.55 2.86
CA PHE A 101 16.90 6.32 1.44
C PHE A 101 18.22 6.28 0.67
N SER A 102 18.17 5.67 -0.52
CA SER A 102 19.20 5.76 -1.54
C SER A 102 18.64 6.52 -2.74
N ARG A 103 19.40 7.47 -3.28
CA ARG A 103 19.07 8.04 -4.60
C ARG A 103 19.31 6.97 -5.67
N LEU A 104 18.46 6.93 -6.67
CA LEU A 104 18.63 6.05 -7.82
C LEU A 104 18.95 6.86 -9.08
N ASP A 105 19.48 6.18 -10.09
CA ASP A 105 19.53 6.72 -11.45
C ASP A 105 18.12 7.03 -11.97
N GLU A 106 18.07 7.75 -13.09
CA GLU A 106 16.83 8.10 -13.74
C GLU A 106 15.92 6.88 -13.93
N LYS A 107 14.66 7.02 -13.48
CA LYS A 107 13.61 6.02 -13.70
C LYS A 107 12.48 6.65 -14.48
N ARG A 108 12.06 5.95 -15.53
CA ARG A 108 11.04 6.42 -16.46
C ARG A 108 9.78 6.84 -15.68
N GLY A 109 9.38 8.10 -15.87
CA GLY A 109 8.18 8.68 -15.27
C GLY A 109 8.34 9.25 -13.86
N ILE A 110 9.43 8.94 -13.15
CA ILE A 110 9.68 9.43 -11.78
C ILE A 110 10.58 10.65 -11.83
N ALA A 111 10.19 11.75 -11.19
CA ALA A 111 10.96 13.00 -11.23
C ALA A 111 12.18 12.94 -10.31
N THR A 112 12.07 12.30 -9.15
CA THR A 112 13.17 12.18 -8.19
C THR A 112 13.17 10.78 -7.58
N PRO A 113 13.72 9.78 -8.28
CA PRO A 113 13.64 8.39 -7.88
C PRO A 113 14.49 8.11 -6.64
N VAL A 114 13.84 7.53 -5.63
CA VAL A 114 14.48 7.08 -4.40
C VAL A 114 14.05 5.66 -4.06
N GLU A 115 14.97 4.94 -3.44
CA GLU A 115 14.70 3.67 -2.78
C GLU A 115 14.67 3.90 -1.27
N VAL A 116 13.56 3.59 -0.61
CA VAL A 116 13.45 3.76 0.85
C VAL A 116 14.15 2.62 1.56
N VAL A 117 15.00 2.97 2.53
CA VAL A 117 15.74 2.04 3.38
C VAL A 117 15.31 2.22 4.83
N GLY A 118 14.71 1.19 5.41
CA GLY A 118 14.30 1.19 6.82
C GLY A 118 12.91 1.79 7.05
N LYS A 119 12.79 2.63 8.09
CA LYS A 119 11.52 3.20 8.54
C LYS A 119 11.38 4.65 8.08
N ILE A 120 10.15 5.06 7.79
CA ILE A 120 9.81 6.47 7.57
C ILE A 120 9.09 6.94 8.83
N ASN A 121 9.74 7.80 9.62
CA ASN A 121 9.20 8.36 10.86
C ASN A 121 8.54 7.30 11.77
N GLY A 122 9.27 6.22 12.05
CA GLY A 122 8.82 5.12 12.91
C GLY A 122 8.03 4.01 12.21
N ILE A 123 7.43 4.28 11.05
CA ILE A 123 6.60 3.33 10.29
C ILE A 123 7.46 2.51 9.32
N ARG A 124 7.30 1.19 9.33
CA ARG A 124 7.94 0.29 8.38
C ARG A 124 7.04 0.05 7.18
N TYR A 125 7.59 0.17 5.97
CA TYR A 125 6.88 -0.15 4.73
C TYR A 125 7.50 -1.41 4.12
N GLN A 126 6.69 -2.43 3.87
CA GLN A 126 7.13 -3.72 3.35
C GLN A 126 6.36 -4.05 2.07
N SER A 127 7.08 -4.34 0.99
CA SER A 127 6.44 -4.91 -0.18
C SER A 127 6.26 -6.41 -0.02
N GLY A 128 5.15 -6.96 -0.52
CA GLY A 128 4.96 -8.41 -0.59
C GLY A 128 5.83 -9.10 -1.64
N THR A 129 6.32 -8.36 -2.64
CA THR A 129 7.01 -8.89 -3.82
C THR A 129 8.42 -8.33 -4.03
N SER A 130 8.72 -7.18 -3.43
CA SER A 130 10.01 -6.49 -3.52
C SER A 130 10.66 -6.35 -2.15
N THR A 131 11.99 -6.33 -2.09
CA THR A 131 12.72 -6.04 -0.86
C THR A 131 12.73 -4.55 -0.52
N TYR A 132 12.36 -3.68 -1.47
CA TYR A 132 12.45 -2.24 -1.33
C TYR A 132 11.25 -1.48 -1.92
N MET A 133 11.04 -0.25 -1.45
CA MET A 133 10.04 0.68 -1.98
C MET A 133 10.72 1.70 -2.91
N LEU A 134 10.53 1.52 -4.21
CA LEU A 134 10.94 2.48 -5.24
C LEU A 134 9.81 3.47 -5.51
N ALA A 135 10.07 4.75 -5.27
CA ALA A 135 9.06 5.81 -5.34
C ALA A 135 9.67 7.14 -5.79
N ASP A 136 8.82 8.12 -6.09
CA ASP A 136 9.24 9.51 -6.12
C ASP A 136 9.49 10.01 -4.70
N CYS A 137 10.54 10.80 -4.52
CA CYS A 137 10.89 11.41 -3.24
C CYS A 137 9.69 12.13 -2.58
N ARG A 138 8.80 12.75 -3.36
CA ARG A 138 7.62 13.46 -2.83
C ARG A 138 6.65 12.51 -2.15
N LEU A 139 6.45 11.29 -2.67
CA LEU A 139 5.61 10.31 -2.01
C LEU A 139 6.20 9.93 -0.65
N VAL A 140 7.52 9.75 -0.57
CA VAL A 140 8.21 9.45 0.69
C VAL A 140 8.04 10.57 1.72
N LEU A 141 8.16 11.83 1.31
CA LEU A 141 7.86 12.98 2.18
C LEU A 141 6.40 12.99 2.63
N ALA A 142 5.46 12.66 1.74
CA ALA A 142 4.06 12.58 2.09
C ALA A 142 3.81 11.51 3.18
N LEU A 143 4.40 10.32 3.01
CA LEU A 143 4.34 9.24 3.99
C LEU A 143 4.95 9.65 5.34
N HIS A 144 6.06 10.39 5.33
CA HIS A 144 6.63 10.96 6.55
C HIS A 144 5.65 11.91 7.27
N ARG A 145 4.95 12.78 6.54
CA ARG A 145 4.00 13.74 7.12
C ARG A 145 2.77 13.07 7.74
N VAL A 146 2.30 11.94 7.19
CA VAL A 146 1.16 11.20 7.75
C VAL A 146 1.56 10.17 8.80
N ALA A 147 2.84 9.87 8.97
CA ALA A 147 3.31 8.91 9.96
C ALA A 147 2.87 9.20 11.40
N PRO A 148 2.73 10.45 11.88
CA PRO A 148 2.12 10.72 13.19
C PRO A 148 0.66 10.26 13.25
N VAL A 149 -0.15 10.50 12.21
CA VAL A 149 -1.55 10.03 12.13
C VAL A 149 -1.62 8.50 12.17
N LEU A 150 -0.68 7.82 11.50
CA LEU A 150 -0.53 6.37 11.55
C LEU A 150 -0.16 5.90 12.96
N SER A 151 0.85 6.52 13.57
CA SER A 151 1.35 6.17 14.89
C SER A 151 0.31 6.39 16.00
N ASP A 152 -0.50 7.45 15.89
CA ASP A 152 -1.60 7.74 16.82
C ASP A 152 -2.70 6.67 16.80
N LEU A 153 -2.83 5.94 15.69
CA LEU A 153 -3.70 4.77 15.58
C LEU A 153 -3.00 3.47 16.02
N GLY A 154 -1.73 3.54 16.42
CA GLY A 154 -0.93 2.37 16.78
C GLY A 154 -0.35 1.62 15.58
N VAL A 155 -0.35 2.21 14.38
CA VAL A 155 0.25 1.59 13.19
C VAL A 155 1.76 1.54 13.34
N THR A 156 2.36 0.37 13.09
CA THR A 156 3.81 0.17 13.14
C THR A 156 4.39 -0.28 11.80
N THR A 157 3.61 -1.03 11.01
CA THR A 157 4.02 -1.57 9.72
C THR A 157 2.88 -1.47 8.70
N VAL A 158 3.23 -1.21 7.45
CA VAL A 158 2.32 -1.16 6.30
C VAL A 158 2.85 -2.13 5.23
N ARG A 159 2.01 -3.07 4.77
CA ARG A 159 2.31 -3.94 3.63
C ARG A 159 1.62 -3.44 2.37
N PHE A 160 2.38 -3.37 1.29
CA PHE A 160 1.95 -2.80 0.01
C PHE A 160 2.34 -3.69 -1.17
N SER A 161 1.62 -3.58 -2.30
CA SER A 161 1.91 -4.37 -3.52
C SER A 161 2.77 -3.61 -4.54
N GLY A 162 2.72 -2.28 -4.56
CA GLY A 162 3.56 -1.49 -5.44
C GLY A 162 3.48 0.01 -5.14
N ALA A 163 4.60 0.69 -5.36
CA ALA A 163 4.68 2.16 -5.41
C ALA A 163 5.05 2.68 -6.81
N TYR A 164 5.63 1.80 -7.64
CA TYR A 164 6.00 2.10 -9.02
C TYR A 164 5.57 1.00 -9.99
N SER A 165 4.90 1.41 -11.06
CA SER A 165 4.59 0.57 -12.22
C SER A 165 4.36 1.46 -13.43
N TYR A 166 5.27 1.41 -14.41
CA TYR A 166 5.13 2.22 -15.63
C TYR A 166 4.06 1.66 -16.57
N ARG A 167 2.81 2.09 -16.39
CA ARG A 167 1.67 1.67 -17.20
C ARG A 167 0.61 2.76 -17.38
N MET A 168 -0.19 2.60 -18.44
CA MET A 168 -1.39 3.40 -18.65
C MET A 168 -2.53 2.89 -17.77
N SER A 169 -3.36 3.81 -17.29
CA SER A 169 -4.67 3.53 -16.71
C SER A 169 -5.67 3.13 -17.80
N ARG A 170 -6.82 2.57 -17.40
CA ARG A 170 -7.89 2.17 -18.34
C ARG A 170 -8.43 3.33 -19.17
N VAL A 171 -8.31 4.56 -18.68
CA VAL A 171 -8.76 5.78 -19.37
C VAL A 171 -7.68 6.38 -20.28
N GLY A 172 -6.61 5.63 -20.60
CA GLY A 172 -5.58 6.08 -21.54
C GLY A 172 -4.69 7.20 -21.00
N ARG A 173 -4.62 7.38 -19.67
CA ARG A 173 -3.70 8.31 -19.01
C ARG A 173 -2.63 7.55 -18.25
N LEU A 174 -1.42 8.09 -18.17
CA LEU A 174 -0.37 7.45 -17.38
C LEU A 174 -0.80 7.38 -15.90
N SER A 175 -0.62 6.21 -15.27
CA SER A 175 -1.00 5.99 -13.87
C SER A 175 -0.10 6.80 -12.92
N LEU A 176 -0.60 7.21 -11.75
CA LEU A 176 0.26 7.81 -10.71
C LEU A 176 1.31 6.82 -10.18
N HIS A 177 1.06 5.52 -10.27
CA HIS A 177 2.09 4.48 -10.07
C HIS A 177 3.24 4.60 -11.07
N ALA A 178 2.99 5.02 -12.31
CA ALA A 178 4.07 5.21 -13.29
C ALA A 178 4.97 6.40 -12.97
N HIS A 179 4.52 7.28 -12.08
CA HIS A 179 5.26 8.43 -11.59
C HIS A 179 5.91 8.19 -10.22
N GLY A 180 5.73 7.01 -9.61
CA GLY A 180 6.19 6.77 -8.24
C GLY A 180 5.43 7.62 -7.19
N LEU A 181 4.24 8.11 -7.53
CA LEU A 181 3.43 9.03 -6.70
C LEU A 181 2.22 8.34 -6.06
N ALA A 182 2.11 7.01 -6.18
CA ALA A 182 1.03 6.21 -5.62
C ALA A 182 1.55 5.02 -4.80
N LEU A 183 0.71 4.47 -3.93
CA LEU A 183 0.98 3.29 -3.09
C LEU A 183 -0.31 2.49 -2.88
N ASP A 184 -0.25 1.18 -3.12
CA ASP A 184 -1.38 0.27 -2.88
C ASP A 184 -1.16 -0.54 -1.59
N VAL A 185 -1.91 -0.22 -0.53
CA VAL A 185 -1.77 -0.81 0.81
C VAL A 185 -2.78 -1.93 1.04
N HIS A 186 -2.28 -3.14 1.32
CA HIS A 186 -3.10 -4.34 1.50
C HIS A 186 -3.27 -4.76 2.95
N GLU A 187 -2.25 -4.53 3.78
CA GLU A 187 -2.31 -4.88 5.19
C GLU A 187 -1.63 -3.82 6.06
N VAL A 188 -2.13 -3.66 7.28
CA VAL A 188 -1.61 -2.71 8.25
C VAL A 188 -1.47 -3.42 9.59
N GLN A 189 -0.33 -3.24 10.24
CA GLN A 189 -0.08 -3.75 11.57
C GLN A 189 -0.40 -2.68 12.61
N PHE A 190 -1.36 -2.95 13.48
CA PHE A 190 -1.73 -2.13 14.63
C PHE A 190 -1.20 -2.80 15.91
N GLY A 191 -0.16 -2.22 16.51
CA GLY A 191 0.60 -2.88 17.59
C GLY A 191 1.22 -4.19 17.09
N THR A 192 0.72 -5.32 17.60
CA THR A 192 1.14 -6.67 17.19
C THR A 192 0.18 -7.33 16.19
N SER A 193 -0.99 -6.76 15.97
CA SER A 193 -2.07 -7.38 15.19
C SER A 193 -2.06 -6.90 13.74
N TRP A 194 -2.11 -7.84 12.80
CA TRP A 194 -2.31 -7.53 11.38
C TRP A 194 -3.79 -7.36 11.05
N GLN A 195 -4.08 -6.40 10.18
CA GLN A 195 -5.39 -6.17 9.60
C GLN A 195 -5.24 -6.18 8.08
N SER A 196 -6.01 -7.03 7.40
CA SER A 196 -6.09 -7.12 5.95
C SER A 196 -7.20 -6.20 5.45
N VAL A 197 -6.90 -5.36 4.47
CA VAL A 197 -7.89 -4.45 3.88
C VAL A 197 -9.03 -5.20 3.21
N GLU A 198 -8.75 -6.33 2.56
CA GLU A 198 -9.76 -7.18 1.94
C GLU A 198 -10.79 -7.73 2.93
N ARG A 199 -10.32 -8.18 4.11
CA ARG A 199 -11.17 -8.89 5.06
C ARG A 199 -11.75 -8.00 6.15
N ASP A 200 -10.93 -7.08 6.66
CA ASP A 200 -11.19 -6.40 7.93
C ASP A 200 -11.71 -4.96 7.71
N PHE A 201 -11.74 -4.47 6.46
CA PHE A 201 -12.41 -3.22 6.12
C PHE A 201 -13.93 -3.45 5.97
N ALA A 202 -14.74 -2.73 6.76
CA ALA A 202 -16.19 -2.80 6.64
C ALA A 202 -16.68 -1.85 5.53
N ARG A 203 -17.17 -2.43 4.43
CA ARG A 203 -17.75 -1.68 3.30
C ARG A 203 -19.15 -1.17 3.61
N GLY A 204 -19.53 -0.06 2.99
CA GLY A 204 -20.87 0.51 3.03
C GLY A 204 -21.27 1.10 4.38
N LEU A 205 -20.31 1.38 5.27
CA LEU A 205 -20.60 2.00 6.55
C LEU A 205 -21.07 3.45 6.36
N PRO A 206 -22.24 3.85 6.93
CA PRO A 206 -22.72 5.22 6.86
C PRO A 206 -21.76 6.23 7.51
N ASP A 207 -21.10 5.82 8.61
CA ASP A 207 -20.08 6.60 9.28
C ASP A 207 -18.82 5.76 9.53
N GLY A 208 -17.99 5.62 8.50
CA GLY A 208 -16.67 4.97 8.62
C GLY A 208 -15.71 5.71 9.57
N CYS A 209 -16.04 6.91 10.03
CA CYS A 209 -15.18 7.76 10.86
C CYS A 209 -15.54 7.72 12.35
N ALA A 210 -16.62 7.04 12.71
CA ALA A 210 -17.01 6.90 14.10
C ALA A 210 -15.95 6.13 14.91
N ALA A 211 -15.85 6.43 16.21
CA ALA A 211 -14.84 5.83 17.10
C ALA A 211 -15.00 4.30 17.23
N GLN A 212 -16.22 3.80 17.04
CA GLN A 212 -16.56 2.37 17.06
C GLN A 212 -16.37 1.67 15.71
N SER A 213 -16.07 2.40 14.64
CA SER A 213 -15.85 1.80 13.31
C SER A 213 -14.56 0.96 13.31
N PRO A 214 -14.42 -0.05 12.44
CA PRO A 214 -13.19 -0.86 12.38
C PRO A 214 -11.95 0.00 12.15
N LEU A 215 -10.80 -0.46 12.66
CA LEU A 215 -9.54 0.32 12.63
C LEU A 215 -9.15 0.78 11.22
N LEU A 216 -9.37 -0.05 10.20
CA LEU A 216 -9.07 0.32 8.81
C LEU A 216 -10.01 1.42 8.27
N ASN A 217 -11.28 1.42 8.67
CA ASN A 217 -12.21 2.50 8.33
C ASN A 217 -11.78 3.81 9.01
N GLN A 218 -11.42 3.75 10.30
CA GLN A 218 -10.88 4.91 11.03
C GLN A 218 -9.60 5.44 10.39
N LEU A 219 -8.69 4.54 9.98
CA LEU A 219 -7.47 4.89 9.25
C LEU A 219 -7.80 5.64 7.95
N GLY A 220 -8.68 5.09 7.12
CA GLY A 220 -9.11 5.75 5.88
C GLY A 220 -9.70 7.14 6.13
N CYS A 221 -10.53 7.29 7.16
CA CYS A 221 -11.09 8.58 7.56
C CYS A 221 -10.03 9.59 8.00
N ARG A 222 -9.07 9.18 8.86
CA ARG A 222 -8.01 10.07 9.33
C ARG A 222 -7.09 10.49 8.21
N LEU A 223 -6.71 9.58 7.31
CA LEU A 223 -5.91 9.90 6.13
C LEU A 223 -6.65 10.89 5.22
N ARG A 224 -7.96 10.72 5.02
CA ARG A 224 -8.78 11.66 4.24
C ARG A 224 -8.77 13.06 4.83
N ALA A 225 -8.89 13.16 6.16
CA ALA A 225 -8.88 14.43 6.89
C ALA A 225 -7.57 15.21 6.76
N THR A 226 -6.46 14.55 6.41
CA THR A 226 -5.18 15.25 6.16
C THR A 226 -5.17 16.07 4.88
N HIS A 227 -6.08 15.77 3.93
CA HIS A 227 -6.10 16.33 2.57
C HIS A 227 -4.80 16.17 1.76
N LEU A 228 -3.83 15.39 2.27
CA LEU A 228 -2.53 15.24 1.63
C LEU A 228 -2.62 14.44 0.32
N PHE A 229 -3.44 13.38 0.33
CA PHE A 229 -3.63 12.51 -0.83
C PHE A 229 -4.71 13.08 -1.75
N LYS A 230 -4.33 13.28 -3.01
CA LYS A 230 -5.25 13.65 -4.09
C LYS A 230 -6.22 12.50 -4.36
N GLU A 231 -5.71 11.27 -4.34
CA GLU A 231 -6.50 10.05 -4.51
C GLU A 231 -6.31 9.19 -3.26
N LEU A 232 -7.42 9.01 -2.54
CA LEU A 232 -7.54 8.07 -1.42
C LEU A 232 -8.74 7.18 -1.73
N LEU A 233 -8.46 6.06 -2.40
CA LEU A 233 -9.48 5.10 -2.79
C LEU A 233 -9.50 3.96 -1.78
N THR A 234 -10.69 3.67 -1.28
CA THR A 234 -10.95 2.63 -0.29
C THR A 234 -11.72 1.49 -0.95
N PRO A 235 -11.92 0.36 -0.24
CA PRO A 235 -12.79 -0.73 -0.73
C PRO A 235 -14.23 -0.33 -1.10
N ASP A 236 -14.71 0.83 -0.64
CA ASP A 236 -15.99 1.43 -1.04
C ASP A 236 -15.98 2.14 -2.41
N TYR A 237 -14.83 2.32 -3.05
CA TYR A 237 -14.74 3.09 -4.30
C TYR A 237 -15.25 2.31 -5.51
N ASP A 238 -14.61 1.17 -5.82
CA ASP A 238 -15.01 0.27 -6.91
C ASP A 238 -14.43 -1.15 -6.73
N ALA A 239 -14.68 -2.00 -7.72
CA ALA A 239 -14.23 -3.39 -7.72
C ALA A 239 -12.70 -3.54 -7.84
N ASP A 240 -11.96 -2.58 -8.39
CA ASP A 240 -10.50 -2.70 -8.45
C ASP A 240 -9.85 -2.45 -7.09
N HIS A 241 -10.49 -1.64 -6.26
CA HIS A 241 -9.97 -1.21 -4.96
C HIS A 241 -10.55 -2.00 -3.78
N HIS A 242 -11.33 -3.06 -4.05
CA HIS A 242 -12.05 -3.81 -3.02
C HIS A 242 -11.17 -4.45 -1.94
N ASN A 243 -9.87 -4.61 -2.20
CA ASN A 243 -8.92 -5.32 -1.34
C ASN A 243 -7.72 -4.47 -0.87
N HIS A 244 -7.67 -3.18 -1.19
CA HIS A 244 -6.56 -2.32 -0.79
C HIS A 244 -6.95 -0.84 -0.66
N PHE A 245 -6.11 -0.06 0.02
CA PHE A 245 -6.14 1.39 -0.09
C PHE A 245 -5.22 1.85 -1.22
N HIS A 246 -5.72 2.66 -2.14
CA HIS A 246 -4.90 3.40 -3.09
C HIS A 246 -4.61 4.80 -2.54
N LEU A 247 -3.35 5.09 -2.26
CA LEU A 247 -2.89 6.39 -1.78
C LEU A 247 -2.08 7.07 -2.87
N ALA A 248 -2.47 8.25 -3.35
CA ALA A 248 -1.67 8.98 -4.31
C ALA A 248 -1.67 10.50 -4.08
N ILE A 249 -0.53 11.12 -4.33
CA ILE A 249 -0.35 12.57 -4.22
C ILE A 249 -0.44 13.25 -5.59
N ALA A 250 -0.69 14.56 -5.60
CA ALA A 250 -0.76 15.32 -6.84
C ALA A 250 0.62 15.45 -7.53
N PRO A 251 0.71 15.29 -8.86
CA PRO A 251 1.87 15.76 -9.63
C PRO A 251 2.11 17.27 -9.43
N VAL A 252 3.35 17.73 -9.54
CA VAL A 252 3.72 19.15 -9.35
C VAL A 252 3.00 20.04 -10.36
N ASP A 253 2.92 19.60 -11.62
CA ASP A 253 2.31 20.36 -12.72
C ASP A 253 0.85 19.97 -12.99
N ALA A 254 0.21 19.27 -12.05
CA ALA A 254 -1.22 19.05 -12.19
C ALA A 254 -1.92 20.41 -12.14
N PRO A 255 -2.73 20.79 -13.14
CA PRO A 255 -3.54 22.00 -13.02
C PRO A 255 -4.31 21.92 -11.70
N LYS A 256 -4.27 22.99 -10.90
CA LYS A 256 -4.96 23.05 -9.61
C LYS A 256 -6.37 22.55 -9.83
N ALA A 257 -6.71 21.40 -9.24
CA ALA A 257 -8.05 20.88 -9.35
C ALA A 257 -8.97 21.92 -8.74
N GLU A 258 -9.89 22.48 -9.54
CA GLU A 258 -11.00 23.22 -8.97
C GLU A 258 -11.65 22.34 -7.89
N PRO A 259 -12.03 22.91 -6.73
CA PRO A 259 -12.59 22.14 -5.64
C PRO A 259 -13.66 21.20 -6.18
N ALA A 260 -13.48 19.90 -5.94
CA ALA A 260 -14.31 18.88 -6.52
C ALA A 260 -15.78 19.24 -6.26
N LYS A 261 -16.52 19.51 -7.34
CA LYS A 261 -17.97 19.69 -7.25
C LYS A 261 -18.50 18.51 -6.46
N PRO A 262 -19.30 18.72 -5.38
CA PRO A 262 -19.84 17.62 -4.60
C PRO A 262 -20.42 16.59 -5.56
N PRO A 263 -20.19 15.28 -5.32
CA PRO A 263 -20.62 14.25 -6.23
C PRO A 263 -22.09 14.52 -6.57
N LYS A 264 -22.39 14.72 -7.86
CA LYS A 264 -23.79 14.89 -8.28
C LYS A 264 -24.55 13.72 -7.65
N PRO A 265 -25.65 13.99 -6.91
CA PRO A 265 -26.43 12.92 -6.31
C PRO A 265 -26.68 11.88 -7.39
N ALA A 266 -26.39 10.62 -7.07
CA ALA A 266 -26.48 9.52 -8.03
C ALA A 266 -27.81 9.66 -8.76
N ARG A 267 -27.75 9.93 -10.07
CA ARG A 267 -28.94 10.07 -10.89
C ARG A 267 -29.76 8.80 -10.65
N PRO A 268 -31.04 8.89 -10.26
CA PRO A 268 -31.86 7.70 -10.05
C PRO A 268 -31.67 6.80 -11.27
N LYS A 269 -31.20 5.56 -11.05
CA LYS A 269 -31.03 4.62 -12.14
C LYS A 269 -32.34 4.64 -12.94
N PRO A 270 -32.30 4.90 -14.26
CA PRO A 270 -33.48 4.74 -15.09
C PRO A 270 -34.05 3.37 -14.75
N LYS A 271 -35.34 3.31 -14.38
CA LYS A 271 -36.02 2.02 -14.19
C LYS A 271 -35.69 1.20 -15.42
N SER A 272 -34.93 0.12 -15.23
CA SER A 272 -34.51 -0.74 -16.32
C SER A 272 -35.77 -1.10 -17.09
N ALA A 273 -35.78 -0.84 -18.39
CA ALA A 273 -36.84 -1.32 -19.25
C ALA A 273 -37.03 -2.83 -18.99
N PRO A 274 -38.26 -3.34 -19.02
CA PRO A 274 -38.53 -4.77 -18.86
C PRO A 274 -37.54 -5.54 -19.73
N LYS A 275 -36.79 -6.45 -19.10
CA LYS A 275 -35.86 -7.34 -19.78
C LYS A 275 -36.65 -8.02 -20.93
N PRO A 276 -36.20 -7.93 -22.20
CA PRO A 276 -36.82 -8.67 -23.28
C PRO A 276 -36.96 -10.14 -22.86
N ALA A 277 -38.12 -10.73 -23.16
CA ALA A 277 -38.33 -12.15 -22.90
C ALA A 277 -37.14 -12.95 -23.47
N PRO A 278 -36.60 -13.92 -22.71
CA PRO A 278 -35.51 -14.73 -23.20
C PRO A 278 -35.93 -15.36 -24.54
N LYS A 279 -35.10 -15.18 -25.58
CA LYS A 279 -35.26 -15.94 -26.82
C LYS A 279 -35.31 -17.43 -26.47
N PRO A 280 -36.19 -18.22 -27.12
CA PRO A 280 -36.17 -19.67 -26.98
C PRO A 280 -34.75 -20.18 -27.17
N ALA A 281 -34.32 -21.07 -26.28
CA ALA A 281 -33.02 -21.72 -26.41
C ALA A 281 -32.95 -22.40 -27.79
N PRO A 282 -31.84 -22.26 -28.53
CA PRO A 282 -31.63 -23.07 -29.72
C PRO A 282 -31.73 -24.55 -29.34
N ALA A 283 -32.30 -25.35 -30.24
CA ALA A 283 -32.39 -26.79 -30.07
C ALA A 283 -30.98 -27.35 -29.78
N PRO A 284 -30.86 -28.33 -28.87
CA PRO A 284 -29.58 -28.95 -28.55
C PRO A 284 -28.95 -29.51 -29.83
N GLU A 285 -27.72 -29.09 -30.09
CA GLU A 285 -26.89 -29.63 -31.16
C GLU A 285 -26.67 -31.13 -30.89
N PRO A 286 -26.77 -32.01 -31.90
CA PRO A 286 -26.55 -33.44 -31.72
C PRO A 286 -25.15 -33.67 -31.17
N ALA A 287 -25.08 -34.44 -30.07
CA ALA A 287 -23.83 -34.76 -29.40
C ALA A 287 -22.83 -35.38 -30.39
N LEU A 288 -21.69 -34.72 -30.56
CA LEU A 288 -20.53 -35.28 -31.24
C LEU A 288 -20.08 -36.55 -30.50
N ALA A 289 -19.77 -37.59 -31.28
CA ALA A 289 -19.27 -38.85 -30.77
C ALA A 289 -18.00 -38.62 -29.92
N PRO A 290 -17.80 -39.40 -28.84
CA PRO A 290 -16.63 -39.27 -27.99
C PRO A 290 -15.35 -39.48 -28.80
N GLU A 291 -14.39 -38.55 -28.64
CA GLU A 291 -13.05 -38.72 -29.18
C GLU A 291 -12.39 -39.98 -28.60
N PRO A 292 -11.60 -40.72 -29.41
CA PRO A 292 -10.85 -41.87 -28.92
C PRO A 292 -9.83 -41.44 -27.87
N ALA A 293 -9.69 -42.28 -26.84
CA ALA A 293 -8.74 -42.06 -25.76
C ALA A 293 -7.30 -41.92 -26.30
N PRO A 294 -6.49 -41.00 -25.75
CA PRO A 294 -5.09 -40.89 -26.12
C PRO A 294 -4.35 -42.18 -25.78
N ALA A 295 -3.44 -42.58 -26.67
CA ALA A 295 -2.56 -43.72 -26.47
C ALA A 295 -1.63 -43.48 -25.27
N PRO A 296 -1.23 -44.55 -24.54
CA PRO A 296 -0.27 -44.45 -23.44
C PRO A 296 1.07 -43.90 -23.95
N ASP A 297 1.59 -42.91 -23.25
CA ASP A 297 2.89 -42.28 -23.52
C ASP A 297 4.00 -43.21 -22.98
N ASP A 298 4.68 -43.89 -23.91
CA ASP A 298 5.82 -44.75 -23.61
C ASP A 298 7.07 -43.89 -23.37
N GLY A 299 7.36 -43.61 -22.09
CA GLY A 299 8.73 -43.33 -21.65
C GLY A 299 8.94 -42.01 -20.92
N GLU A 300 8.72 -42.02 -19.61
CA GLU A 300 9.42 -41.09 -18.71
C GLU A 300 10.90 -41.49 -18.59
N PRO A 301 11.86 -40.61 -18.93
CA PRO A 301 13.25 -40.84 -18.59
C PRO A 301 13.42 -40.74 -17.07
N THR A 302 14.00 -41.79 -16.48
CA THR A 302 14.43 -41.82 -15.10
C THR A 302 15.45 -40.70 -14.86
N VAL A 303 15.04 -39.66 -14.15
CA VAL A 303 15.96 -38.59 -13.71
C VAL A 303 16.76 -39.15 -12.54
N GLU A 304 18.05 -39.40 -12.76
CA GLU A 304 18.99 -39.73 -11.69
C GLU A 304 19.02 -38.59 -10.65
N PRO A 305 19.00 -38.91 -9.35
CA PRO A 305 19.06 -37.90 -8.29
C PRO A 305 20.42 -37.20 -8.33
N TRP A 306 20.37 -35.86 -8.37
CA TRP A 306 21.54 -35.00 -8.25
C TRP A 306 22.23 -35.24 -6.89
N PRO A 307 23.57 -35.26 -6.84
CA PRO A 307 24.30 -35.45 -5.60
C PRO A 307 24.01 -34.29 -4.65
N GLU A 308 23.61 -34.64 -3.43
CA GLU A 308 23.38 -33.74 -2.31
C GLU A 308 24.67 -32.92 -2.06
N GLU A 309 24.60 -31.60 -2.29
CA GLU A 309 25.72 -30.69 -2.02
C GLU A 309 26.09 -30.77 -0.54
N ALA A 310 27.37 -31.07 -0.28
CA ALA A 310 27.92 -31.14 1.05
C ALA A 310 27.69 -29.80 1.80
N PRO A 311 27.35 -29.84 3.10
CA PRO A 311 27.12 -28.63 3.88
C PRO A 311 28.38 -27.75 3.88
N PRO A 312 28.22 -26.42 3.80
CA PRO A 312 29.35 -25.51 3.81
C PRO A 312 30.17 -25.66 5.11
N PRO A 313 31.50 -25.50 5.05
CA PRO A 313 32.36 -25.64 6.22
C PRO A 313 31.96 -24.62 7.30
N ALA A 314 31.92 -25.09 8.55
CA ALA A 314 31.64 -24.27 9.71
C ALA A 314 32.58 -23.05 9.76
N LYS A 315 32.00 -21.86 9.96
CA LYS A 315 32.74 -20.61 10.11
C LYS A 315 33.70 -20.72 11.31
N PRO A 316 34.96 -20.28 11.18
CA PRO A 316 35.90 -20.31 12.29
C PRO A 316 35.41 -19.42 13.43
N GLU A 317 35.38 -19.97 14.64
CA GLU A 317 35.07 -19.24 15.87
C GLU A 317 36.05 -18.07 16.06
N THR A 318 35.52 -16.85 16.00
CA THR A 318 36.27 -15.65 16.36
C THR A 318 36.41 -15.57 17.87
N LYS A 319 37.63 -15.84 18.37
CA LYS A 319 38.01 -15.57 19.77
C LYS A 319 37.70 -14.12 20.15
N PRO A 320 37.08 -13.84 21.31
CA PRO A 320 36.80 -12.48 21.74
C PRO A 320 38.11 -11.73 22.01
N ALA A 321 38.24 -10.57 21.37
CA ALA A 321 39.35 -9.64 21.58
C ALA A 321 39.33 -9.12 23.03
N ARG A 322 40.47 -9.28 23.70
CA ARG A 322 40.76 -8.84 25.07
C ARG A 322 40.53 -7.33 25.20
N ALA A 323 39.49 -6.94 25.93
CA ALA A 323 39.17 -5.55 26.24
C ALA A 323 40.35 -4.88 26.96
N LYS A 324 40.90 -3.82 26.35
CA LYS A 324 41.90 -2.97 27.00
C LYS A 324 41.21 -2.10 28.07
N ALA A 325 41.76 -2.15 29.28
CA ALA A 325 41.30 -1.41 30.43
C ALA A 325 41.38 0.11 30.20
N LYS A 326 40.30 0.81 30.58
CA LYS A 326 40.11 2.26 30.52
C LYS A 326 40.86 2.92 31.70
N PRO A 327 41.62 4.01 31.51
CA PRO A 327 42.23 4.73 32.62
C PRO A 327 41.17 5.47 33.43
N LYS A 328 41.31 5.40 34.76
CA LYS A 328 40.45 6.05 35.75
C LYS A 328 40.69 7.57 35.69
N HIS A 329 39.65 8.35 35.37
CA HIS A 329 39.66 9.80 35.59
C HIS A 329 39.25 10.12 37.03
N ALA A 330 40.02 11.02 37.64
CA ALA A 330 39.88 11.51 39.00
C ALA A 330 38.62 12.39 39.16
N PRO A 331 38.05 12.49 40.38
CA PRO A 331 36.86 13.29 40.65
C PRO A 331 37.21 14.78 40.80
N THR A 332 36.56 15.61 39.98
CA THR A 332 36.53 17.08 40.14
C THR A 332 35.50 17.49 41.19
N ARG A 333 35.93 18.31 42.16
CA ARG A 333 35.12 18.90 43.25
C ARG A 333 33.97 19.77 42.70
N PRO A 334 32.81 19.84 43.40
CA PRO A 334 31.81 20.86 43.16
C PRO A 334 32.10 22.13 43.97
N ALA A 335 32.18 23.27 43.28
CA ALA A 335 31.81 24.59 43.82
C ALA A 335 30.40 24.88 43.28
N GLY A 336 29.38 25.27 44.04
CA GLY A 336 29.35 26.37 44.99
C GLY A 336 28.34 27.39 44.48
N HIS A 337 27.14 27.39 45.09
CA HIS A 337 26.10 28.45 45.18
C HIS A 337 25.96 29.57 44.13
N ARG A 338 24.71 29.81 43.66
CA ARG A 338 23.90 31.01 44.04
C ARG A 338 22.43 30.94 43.59
N PRO A 339 21.49 31.63 44.27
CA PRO A 339 20.04 31.52 44.07
C PRO A 339 19.38 32.67 43.27
N ALA A 340 18.18 32.34 42.77
CA ALA A 340 16.95 33.13 42.57
C ALA A 340 17.00 34.58 42.02
N ALA A 341 16.31 34.79 40.90
CA ALA A 341 15.71 36.08 40.56
C ALA A 341 14.26 35.89 40.05
N LYS A 342 13.33 36.52 40.77
CA LYS A 342 11.91 36.71 40.44
C LYS A 342 11.78 37.53 39.15
N ARG A 343 10.80 37.20 38.29
CA ARG A 343 10.22 38.17 37.34
C ARG A 343 8.71 38.22 37.48
N ALA A 344 8.24 39.45 37.65
CA ALA A 344 6.85 39.85 37.81
C ALA A 344 6.09 39.84 36.48
N ARG A 345 4.78 39.62 36.57
CA ARG A 345 3.77 39.87 35.53
C ARG A 345 3.49 41.38 35.44
N PRO A 346 3.10 41.92 34.27
CA PRO A 346 2.27 43.12 34.22
C PRO A 346 0.78 42.76 34.03
N ALA A 347 -0.03 43.60 34.66
CA ALA A 347 -1.49 43.63 34.57
C ALA A 347 -1.97 44.41 33.34
N ALA A 348 -3.24 44.19 33.03
CA ALA A 348 -4.01 44.78 31.95
C ALA A 348 -4.22 46.30 32.05
N SER A 349 -4.47 46.90 30.89
CA SER A 349 -5.39 48.02 30.67
C SER A 349 -6.03 47.80 29.30
#